data_AF-A0A9R0Z6P9-F1
#
_entry.id   AF-A0A9R0Z6P9-F1
#
_cell.length_a   1.000
_cell.length_b   1.000
_cell.length_c   1.000
_cell.angle_alpha   90.00
_cell.angle_beta   90.00
_cell.angle_gamma   90.00
#
_symmetry.space_group_name_H-M   'P 1'
#
loop_
_entity.id
_entity.type
_entity.pdbx_description
1 polymer ?
#
loop_
_entity_poly.entity_id
_entity_poly.type
_entity_poly.pdbx_seq_one_letter_code
_entity_poly.pdbx_strand_id
1 'polypeptide(L)'
;MEQLLGAQQHSHSSLSPRTPPTRPHLQHAASNRFRDHHQPQPHAGLKILRITPPFFLLLLAAVYLLASVTILSAPAPLLRAPRKPDRLVVPTPAPVPPSRPPSPELLELDNGRVRARISNVGAAVTSLLVPDKNGVLADVVLGFDSLDPYLNGTSPYFGCIVGRVANRIKDGKFTLNGVQYSLGINNPPNTLHGKT
;
A
#
# COMPACT_ATOMS: atom_id res chain seq x y z
N MET A 1 32.80 10.97 57.69
CA MET A 1 31.85 10.00 58.27
C MET A 1 30.65 9.99 57.34
N GLU A 2 30.32 8.83 56.75
CA GLU A 2 29.20 8.55 55.80
C GLU A 2 29.32 9.21 54.41
N GLN A 3 29.85 8.58 53.35
CA GLN A 3 29.43 7.41 52.53
C GLN A 3 28.23 7.61 51.57
N LEU A 4 28.56 7.35 50.29
CA LEU A 4 27.78 6.75 49.18
C LEU A 4 26.53 7.43 48.60
N LEU A 5 26.60 7.76 47.31
CA LEU A 5 25.54 7.46 46.35
C LEU A 5 26.12 7.15 44.96
N GLY A 6 25.72 6.00 44.45
CA GLY A 6 26.30 5.30 43.32
C GLY A 6 25.87 5.83 41.96
N ALA A 7 26.77 5.65 41.00
CA ALA A 7 26.50 5.71 39.58
C ALA A 7 25.66 4.47 39.18
N GLN A 8 24.56 4.68 38.45
CA GLN A 8 23.93 3.64 37.65
C GLN A 8 23.99 4.01 36.18
N GLN A 9 24.71 3.17 35.44
CA GLN A 9 24.75 3.12 33.98
C GLN A 9 23.43 2.55 33.48
N HIS A 10 22.72 3.27 32.60
CA HIS A 10 21.62 2.69 31.83
C HIS A 10 22.17 2.07 30.55
N SER A 11 22.09 0.74 30.49
CA SER A 11 22.40 -0.07 29.32
C SER A 11 21.32 0.09 28.25
N HIS A 12 21.78 0.41 27.03
CA HIS A 12 20.98 0.38 25.82
C HIS A 12 20.49 -1.04 25.54
N SER A 13 19.17 -1.23 25.49
CA SER A 13 18.55 -2.48 25.01
C SER A 13 17.95 -2.27 23.63
N SER A 14 18.42 -3.09 22.69
CA SER A 14 18.12 -3.11 21.26
C SER A 14 16.63 -3.38 20.97
N LEU A 15 16.01 -2.56 20.11
CA LEU A 15 14.63 -2.72 19.63
C LEU A 15 14.61 -3.64 18.40
N SER A 16 14.01 -4.82 18.52
CA SER A 16 13.78 -5.74 17.39
C SER A 16 12.30 -5.80 17.02
N PRO A 17 11.93 -5.79 15.73
CA PRO A 17 10.56 -6.08 15.29
C PRO A 17 10.16 -7.52 15.64
N ARG A 18 8.87 -7.77 15.94
CA ARG A 18 8.37 -9.13 16.24
C ARG A 18 8.65 -10.05 15.05
N THR A 19 9.38 -11.14 15.31
CA THR A 19 9.56 -12.24 14.36
C THR A 19 8.35 -13.18 14.43
N PRO A 20 7.87 -13.72 13.28
CA PRO A 20 6.80 -14.71 13.28
C PRO A 20 7.26 -16.03 13.90
N PRO A 21 6.34 -16.88 14.41
CA PRO A 21 6.69 -18.12 15.10
C PRO A 21 7.46 -19.08 14.19
N THR A 22 8.54 -19.64 14.74
CA THR A 22 9.44 -20.60 14.13
C THR A 22 8.69 -21.87 13.73
N ARG A 23 8.61 -22.17 12.43
CA ARG A 23 8.18 -23.48 11.93
C ARG A 23 9.28 -24.52 12.18
N PRO A 24 8.95 -25.79 12.50
CA PRO A 24 9.94 -26.83 12.63
C PRO A 24 10.64 -27.09 11.29
N HIS A 25 11.94 -27.37 11.37
CA HIS A 25 12.85 -27.69 10.27
C HIS A 25 12.23 -28.68 9.27
N LEU A 26 12.00 -28.21 8.04
CA LEU A 26 11.82 -29.04 6.86
C LEU A 26 13.05 -28.85 5.97
N GLN A 27 13.65 -29.99 5.62
CA GLN A 27 14.83 -30.16 4.79
C GLN A 27 14.79 -29.37 3.48
N HIS A 28 15.98 -29.03 3.00
CA HIS A 28 16.26 -28.58 1.64
C HIS A 28 15.36 -29.25 0.60
N ALA A 29 14.50 -28.46 -0.03
CA ALA A 29 13.83 -28.84 -1.26
C ALA A 29 13.72 -27.62 -2.18
N ALA A 30 14.53 -27.68 -3.24
CA ALA A 30 14.40 -27.14 -4.58
C ALA A 30 13.68 -25.79 -4.81
N SER A 31 14.42 -24.93 -5.54
CA SER A 31 13.95 -23.76 -6.26
C SER A 31 12.58 -23.95 -6.93
N ASN A 32 11.72 -22.95 -6.77
CA ASN A 32 10.55 -22.75 -7.63
C ASN A 32 11.02 -22.32 -9.04
N ARG A 33 11.64 -23.24 -9.78
CA ARG A 33 11.66 -23.22 -11.24
C ARG A 33 10.43 -23.98 -11.70
N PHE A 34 9.43 -23.23 -12.13
CA PHE A 34 8.34 -23.72 -12.95
C PHE A 34 8.95 -24.46 -14.15
N ARG A 35 8.82 -25.79 -14.14
CA ARG A 35 9.32 -26.70 -15.18
C ARG A 35 8.10 -27.11 -16.01
N ASP A 36 7.82 -26.37 -17.07
CA ASP A 36 6.89 -26.83 -18.10
C ASP A 36 7.61 -27.84 -19.00
N HIS A 37 7.41 -29.12 -18.71
CA HIS A 37 7.68 -30.21 -19.65
C HIS A 37 6.41 -31.03 -19.86
N HIS A 38 5.46 -30.46 -20.58
CA HIS A 38 4.51 -31.26 -21.35
C HIS A 38 5.14 -31.53 -22.73
N GLN A 39 5.65 -32.75 -22.93
CA GLN A 39 5.80 -33.29 -24.28
C GLN A 39 4.41 -33.65 -24.82
N PRO A 40 4.05 -33.23 -26.05
CA PRO A 40 2.84 -33.72 -26.70
C PRO A 40 3.07 -35.13 -27.25
N GLN A 41 2.14 -36.04 -26.97
CA GLN A 41 2.03 -37.35 -27.62
C GLN A 41 1.52 -37.19 -29.07
N PRO A 42 1.96 -38.02 -30.04
CA PRO A 42 1.50 -37.90 -31.41
C PRO A 42 0.13 -38.56 -31.56
N HIS A 43 -0.93 -37.76 -31.68
CA HIS A 43 -2.24 -38.25 -32.10
C HIS A 43 -2.41 -38.12 -33.61
N ALA A 44 -2.96 -39.19 -34.17
CA ALA A 44 -3.15 -39.42 -35.58
C ALA A 44 -4.01 -38.35 -36.27
N GLY A 45 -3.54 -37.92 -37.45
CA GLY A 45 -4.35 -37.58 -38.62
C GLY A 45 -5.37 -36.45 -38.47
N LEU A 46 -4.93 -35.20 -38.66
CA LEU A 46 -5.80 -34.13 -39.13
C LEU A 46 -5.28 -33.62 -40.47
N LYS A 47 -6.09 -33.79 -41.53
CA LYS A 47 -5.79 -33.31 -42.88
C LYS A 47 -5.62 -31.80 -42.83
N ILE A 48 -4.38 -31.33 -42.90
CA ILE A 48 -4.05 -29.90 -42.99
C ILE A 48 -4.66 -29.38 -44.30
N LEU A 49 -5.77 -28.65 -44.17
CA LEU A 49 -6.32 -27.87 -45.26
C LEU A 49 -5.28 -26.78 -45.57
N ARG A 50 -4.48 -27.01 -46.61
CA ARG A 50 -3.57 -26.01 -47.16
C ARG A 50 -4.40 -24.82 -47.64
N ILE A 51 -4.58 -23.83 -46.76
CA ILE A 51 -5.07 -22.51 -47.14
C ILE A 51 -4.00 -21.93 -48.07
N THR A 52 -4.28 -21.97 -49.36
CA THR A 52 -3.41 -21.39 -50.36
C THR A 52 -3.32 -19.87 -50.12
N PRO A 53 -2.16 -19.25 -50.43
CA PRO A 53 -1.87 -17.85 -50.13
C PRO A 53 -2.92 -16.80 -50.58
N PRO A 54 -3.73 -16.96 -51.64
CA PRO A 54 -4.67 -15.91 -52.03
C PRO A 54 -5.77 -15.64 -51.00
N PHE A 55 -6.21 -16.64 -50.22
CA PHE A 55 -7.32 -16.44 -49.27
C PHE A 55 -6.88 -15.67 -48.01
N PHE A 56 -5.63 -15.84 -47.58
CA PHE A 56 -5.12 -15.15 -46.40
C PHE A 56 -4.94 -13.64 -46.64
N LEU A 57 -4.50 -13.27 -47.85
CA LEU A 57 -4.36 -11.87 -48.24
C LEU A 57 -5.73 -11.18 -48.41
N LEU A 58 -6.72 -11.88 -48.96
CA LEU A 58 -8.09 -11.38 -49.05
C LEU A 58 -8.73 -11.18 -47.66
N LEU A 59 -8.49 -12.10 -46.73
CA LEU A 59 -8.97 -11.98 -45.35
C LEU A 59 -8.33 -10.78 -44.64
N LEU A 60 -7.01 -10.60 -44.78
CA LEU A 60 -6.29 -9.47 -44.17
C LEU A 60 -6.77 -8.13 -44.74
N ALA A 61 -6.98 -8.05 -46.06
CA ALA A 61 -7.53 -6.87 -46.71
C ALA A 61 -8.96 -6.56 -46.24
N ALA A 62 -9.82 -7.58 -46.09
CA ALA A 62 -11.17 -7.42 -45.58
C ALA A 62 -11.19 -6.94 -44.12
N VAL A 63 -10.32 -7.47 -43.26
CA VAL A 63 -10.18 -7.01 -41.87
C VAL A 63 -9.68 -5.57 -41.81
N TYR A 64 -8.71 -5.20 -42.65
CA TYR A 64 -8.21 -3.83 -42.73
C TYR A 64 -9.28 -2.85 -43.23
N LEU A 65 -10.09 -3.26 -44.21
CA LEU A 65 -11.18 -2.44 -44.75
C LEU A 65 -12.31 -2.27 -43.74
N LEU A 66 -12.67 -3.32 -42.98
CA LEU A 66 -13.62 -3.22 -41.87
C LEU A 66 -13.10 -2.30 -40.76
N ALA A 67 -11.84 -2.45 -40.35
CA ALA A 67 -11.25 -1.63 -39.29
C ALA A 67 -11.15 -0.15 -39.70
N SER A 68 -10.80 0.15 -40.96
CA SER A 68 -10.69 1.53 -41.45
C SER A 68 -12.05 2.25 -41.52
N VAL A 69 -13.14 1.56 -41.88
CA VAL A 69 -14.49 2.14 -41.85
C VAL A 69 -14.95 2.47 -40.42
N THR A 70 -14.55 1.68 -39.42
CA THR A 70 -14.90 1.98 -38.01
C THR A 70 -14.17 3.20 -37.44
N ILE A 71 -12.95 3.51 -37.90
CA ILE A 71 -12.18 4.66 -37.42
C ILE A 71 -12.74 5.98 -37.99
N LEU A 72 -13.29 5.97 -39.21
CA LEU A 72 -13.83 7.18 -39.85
C LEU A 72 -15.26 7.52 -39.39
N SER A 73 -16.01 6.55 -38.85
CA SER A 73 -17.39 6.75 -38.37
C SER A 73 -17.51 7.00 -36.87
N ALA A 74 -16.41 6.99 -36.11
CA ALA A 74 -16.47 7.29 -34.68
C ALA A 74 -16.80 8.79 -34.50
N PRO A 75 -17.92 9.14 -33.83
CA PRO A 75 -18.18 10.53 -33.49
C PRO A 75 -17.03 11.01 -32.62
N ALA A 76 -16.39 12.12 -33.03
CA ALA A 76 -15.34 12.75 -32.24
C ALA A 76 -15.86 12.88 -30.80
N PRO A 77 -15.13 12.39 -29.79
CA PRO A 77 -15.56 12.58 -28.41
C PRO A 77 -15.71 14.07 -28.21
N LEU A 78 -16.95 14.52 -28.01
CA LEU A 78 -17.24 15.92 -27.74
C LEU A 78 -16.32 16.34 -26.61
N LEU A 79 -15.36 17.21 -26.93
CA LEU A 79 -14.49 17.83 -25.93
C LEU A 79 -15.43 18.49 -24.93
N ARG A 80 -15.60 17.84 -23.78
CA ARG A 80 -16.37 18.39 -22.68
C ARG A 80 -15.71 19.72 -22.35
N ALA A 81 -16.45 20.81 -22.51
CA ALA A 81 -15.97 22.13 -22.14
C ALA A 81 -15.40 22.05 -20.71
N PRO A 82 -14.23 22.67 -20.44
CA PRO A 82 -13.64 22.64 -19.12
C PRO A 82 -14.70 23.14 -18.13
N ARG A 83 -15.18 22.25 -17.26
CA ARG A 83 -16.02 22.67 -16.14
C ARG A 83 -15.18 23.66 -15.34
N LYS A 84 -15.72 24.87 -15.14
CA LYS A 84 -15.21 25.79 -14.13
C LYS A 84 -15.01 24.95 -12.86
N PRO A 85 -13.79 24.84 -12.31
CA PRO A 85 -13.58 24.03 -11.13
C PRO A 85 -14.55 24.53 -10.07
N ASP A 86 -15.36 23.61 -9.54
CA ASP A 86 -16.18 23.92 -8.38
C ASP A 86 -15.23 24.54 -7.36
N ARG A 87 -15.61 25.73 -6.86
CA ARG A 87 -14.83 26.44 -5.85
C ARG A 87 -14.58 25.42 -4.75
N LEU A 88 -13.33 24.97 -4.62
CA LEU A 88 -12.91 24.09 -3.53
C LEU A 88 -13.42 24.74 -2.25
N VAL A 89 -14.38 24.08 -1.60
CA VAL A 89 -14.84 24.48 -0.29
C VAL A 89 -13.64 24.28 0.60
N VAL A 90 -12.92 25.37 0.88
CA VAL A 90 -11.89 25.37 1.90
C VAL A 90 -12.64 25.00 3.18
N PRO A 91 -12.37 23.84 3.79
CA PRO A 91 -12.98 23.51 5.06
C PRO A 91 -12.71 24.67 6.01
N THR A 92 -13.71 25.06 6.80
CA THR A 92 -13.50 25.99 7.91
C THR A 92 -12.23 25.56 8.66
N PRO A 93 -11.32 26.50 9.01
CA PRO A 93 -10.11 26.15 9.74
C PRO A 93 -10.47 25.24 10.90
N ALA A 94 -9.74 24.13 11.04
CA ALA A 94 -9.96 23.22 12.15
C ALA A 94 -9.94 24.02 13.46
N PRO A 95 -10.78 23.68 14.46
CA PRO A 95 -10.72 24.29 15.77
C PRO A 95 -9.27 24.33 16.25
N VAL A 96 -8.89 25.43 16.91
CA VAL A 96 -7.55 25.53 17.50
C VAL A 96 -7.35 24.31 18.38
N PRO A 97 -6.31 23.49 18.13
CA PRO A 97 -6.09 22.30 18.94
C PRO A 97 -5.93 22.72 20.41
N PRO A 98 -6.32 21.85 21.36
CA PRO A 98 -6.10 22.14 22.77
C PRO A 98 -4.64 22.50 23.03
N SER A 99 -4.40 23.41 23.98
CA SER A 99 -3.06 23.91 24.32
C SER A 99 -2.05 22.82 24.67
N ARG A 100 -2.54 21.65 25.08
CA ARG A 100 -1.76 20.43 25.26
C ARG A 100 -2.39 19.32 24.41
N PRO A 101 -1.61 18.63 23.54
CA PRO A 101 -2.10 17.43 22.90
C PRO A 101 -2.44 16.36 23.95
N PRO A 102 -3.47 15.53 23.72
CA PRO A 102 -3.77 14.44 24.65
C PRO A 102 -2.55 13.53 24.81
N SER A 103 -2.39 12.95 26.01
CA SER A 103 -1.35 11.97 26.25
C SER A 103 -1.51 10.76 25.31
N PRO A 104 -0.42 10.11 24.88
CA PRO A 104 -0.50 8.88 24.10
C PRO A 104 -1.32 7.83 24.85
N GLU A 105 -2.31 7.24 24.16
CA GLU A 105 -3.25 6.29 24.74
C GLU A 105 -3.49 5.14 23.77
N LEU A 106 -3.75 3.95 24.33
CA LEU A 106 -4.14 2.76 23.60
C LEU A 106 -5.56 2.35 23.98
N LEU A 107 -6.46 2.34 23.00
CA LEU A 107 -7.84 1.91 23.14
C LEU A 107 -7.97 0.45 22.70
N GLU A 108 -8.69 -0.37 23.48
CA GLU A 108 -9.00 -1.75 23.12
C GLU A 108 -10.50 -1.86 22.75
N LEU A 109 -10.77 -2.48 21.61
CA LEU A 109 -12.11 -2.80 21.13
C LEU A 109 -12.25 -4.33 21.08
N ASP A 110 -13.25 -4.88 21.77
CA ASP A 110 -13.50 -6.31 21.86
C ASP A 110 -14.98 -6.60 21.65
N ASN A 111 -15.30 -7.55 20.75
CA ASN A 111 -16.66 -8.04 20.52
C ASN A 111 -16.83 -9.53 20.88
N GLY A 112 -15.88 -10.12 21.59
CA GLY A 112 -15.85 -11.54 21.98
C GLY A 112 -15.33 -12.49 20.90
N ARG A 113 -15.10 -12.02 19.67
CA ARG A 113 -14.52 -12.80 18.57
C ARG A 113 -13.24 -12.21 18.03
N VAL A 114 -13.22 -10.89 17.84
CA VAL A 114 -12.07 -10.13 17.34
C VAL A 114 -11.73 -9.06 18.37
N ARG A 115 -10.43 -8.84 18.57
CA ARG A 115 -9.93 -7.76 19.42
C ARG A 115 -9.01 -6.86 18.62
N ALA A 116 -9.20 -5.55 18.72
CA ALA A 116 -8.35 -4.57 18.09
C ALA A 116 -7.79 -3.61 19.14
N ARG A 117 -6.52 -3.23 18.97
CA ARG A 117 -5.91 -2.15 19.73
C ARG A 117 -5.58 -0.99 18.81
N ILE A 118 -6.01 0.21 19.19
CA ILE A 118 -5.89 1.42 18.39
C ILE A 118 -5.23 2.50 19.25
N SER A 119 -4.17 3.12 18.74
CA SER A 119 -3.51 4.25 19.38
C SER A 119 -4.13 5.57 18.94
N ASN A 120 -4.24 6.53 19.86
CA ASN A 120 -4.57 7.92 19.49
C ASN A 120 -3.42 8.64 18.75
N VAL A 121 -2.22 8.04 18.71
CA VAL A 121 -1.08 8.51 17.91
C VAL A 121 -1.23 7.99 16.49
N GLY A 122 -1.49 8.90 15.55
CA GLY A 122 -1.69 8.55 14.14
C GLY A 122 -2.90 7.66 13.87
N ALA A 123 -3.83 7.55 14.84
CA ALA A 123 -4.97 6.62 14.79
C ALA A 123 -4.53 5.19 14.41
N ALA A 124 -3.40 4.73 14.94
CA ALA A 124 -2.73 3.53 14.47
C ALA A 124 -3.36 2.24 15.01
N VAL A 125 -3.70 1.30 14.12
CA VAL A 125 -4.05 -0.08 14.52
C VAL A 125 -2.76 -0.80 14.91
N THR A 126 -2.56 -1.04 16.20
CA THR A 126 -1.32 -1.64 16.72
C THR A 126 -1.41 -3.15 16.93
N SER A 127 -2.62 -3.69 17.01
CA SER A 127 -2.89 -5.13 17.11
C SER A 127 -4.30 -5.44 16.59
N LEU A 128 -4.45 -6.59 15.93
CA LEU A 128 -5.73 -7.11 15.47
C LEU A 128 -5.73 -8.63 15.65
N LEU A 129 -6.34 -9.09 16.74
CA LEU A 129 -6.48 -10.51 17.07
C LEU A 129 -7.72 -11.08 16.37
N VAL A 130 -7.49 -12.04 15.48
CA VAL A 130 -8.54 -12.72 14.70
C VAL A 130 -8.44 -14.23 14.91
N PRO A 131 -9.56 -14.95 15.09
CA PRO A 131 -9.54 -16.39 15.27
C PRO A 131 -9.21 -17.08 13.95
N ASP A 132 -8.37 -18.09 14.01
CA ASP A 132 -8.15 -19.02 12.89
C ASP A 132 -9.33 -20.00 12.74
N LYS A 133 -9.19 -20.96 11.82
CA LYS A 133 -10.22 -22.00 11.58
C LYS A 133 -10.54 -22.88 12.80
N ASN A 134 -9.66 -22.91 13.79
CA ASN A 134 -9.83 -23.68 15.03
C ASN A 134 -10.26 -22.78 16.20
N GLY A 135 -10.49 -21.48 15.97
CA GLY A 135 -10.84 -20.50 17.00
C GLY A 135 -9.64 -19.91 17.76
N VAL A 136 -8.41 -20.23 17.35
CA VAL A 136 -7.20 -19.71 18.02
C VAL A 136 -6.93 -18.29 17.54
N LEU A 137 -6.89 -17.33 18.46
CA LEU A 137 -6.59 -15.93 18.14
C LEU A 137 -5.12 -15.76 17.72
N ALA A 138 -4.89 -15.10 16.59
CA ALA A 138 -3.59 -14.66 16.14
C ALA A 138 -3.62 -13.16 15.81
N ASP A 139 -2.53 -12.46 16.10
CA ASP A 139 -2.35 -11.08 15.65
C ASP A 139 -1.98 -11.07 14.17
N VAL A 140 -2.79 -10.39 13.36
CA VAL A 140 -2.66 -10.39 11.91
C VAL A 140 -2.10 -9.09 11.34
N VAL A 141 -1.72 -8.13 12.18
CA VAL A 141 -1.07 -6.88 11.75
C VAL A 141 0.36 -6.79 12.28
N LEU A 142 1.20 -6.05 11.55
CA LEU A 142 2.53 -5.69 12.03
C LEU A 142 2.42 -4.51 12.99
N GLY A 143 3.20 -4.55 14.06
CA GLY A 143 3.18 -3.53 15.10
C GLY A 143 4.32 -3.69 16.10
N PHE A 144 4.20 -2.99 17.22
CA PHE A 144 5.19 -2.96 18.31
C PHE A 144 4.49 -3.18 19.66
N ASP A 145 5.28 -3.54 20.67
CA ASP A 145 4.80 -3.85 22.02
C ASP A 145 4.47 -2.59 22.82
N SER A 146 5.14 -1.48 22.51
CA SER A 146 4.94 -0.17 23.13
C SER A 146 4.60 0.89 22.08
N LEU A 147 4.16 2.06 22.55
CA LEU A 147 3.90 3.22 21.70
C LEU A 147 5.18 3.98 21.32
N ASP A 148 6.32 3.71 21.96
CA ASP A 148 7.55 4.50 21.75
C ASP A 148 8.01 4.53 20.29
N PRO A 149 7.99 3.43 19.51
CA PRO A 149 8.37 3.46 18.10
C PRO A 149 7.43 4.31 17.22
N TYR A 150 6.17 4.48 17.63
CA TYR A 150 5.21 5.36 16.97
C TYR A 150 5.46 6.82 17.32
N LEU A 151 5.88 7.11 18.56
CA LEU A 151 6.15 8.45 19.06
C LEU A 151 7.48 9.02 18.55
N ASN A 152 8.51 8.19 18.47
CA ASN A 152 9.86 8.61 18.05
C ASN A 152 10.07 8.57 16.52
N GLY A 153 9.06 8.16 15.75
CA GLY A 153 9.11 8.11 14.29
C GLY A 153 9.91 6.95 13.69
N THR A 154 10.25 5.93 14.47
CA THR A 154 10.94 4.72 13.97
C THR A 154 9.98 3.77 13.25
N SER A 155 8.68 3.82 13.58
CA SER A 155 7.64 3.05 12.89
C SER A 155 7.55 3.41 11.41
N PRO A 156 7.65 2.45 10.47
CA PRO A 156 7.53 2.70 9.03
C PRO A 156 6.05 2.79 8.61
N TYR A 157 5.28 3.66 9.28
CA TYR A 157 3.85 3.86 9.06
C TYR A 157 2.98 2.62 9.34
N PHE A 158 3.38 1.75 10.28
CA PHE A 158 2.55 0.59 10.64
C PHE A 158 1.20 1.04 11.23
N GLY A 159 0.12 0.52 10.65
CA GLY A 159 -1.25 0.67 11.15
C GLY A 159 -1.83 2.10 11.16
N CYS A 160 -1.05 3.13 10.87
CA CYS A 160 -1.47 4.53 11.00
C CYS A 160 -2.32 5.02 9.84
N ILE A 161 -3.13 6.04 10.12
CA ILE A 161 -3.82 6.81 9.10
C ILE A 161 -2.82 7.78 8.46
N VAL A 162 -2.61 7.61 7.16
CA VAL A 162 -1.71 8.44 6.37
C VAL A 162 -2.45 9.68 5.84
N GLY A 163 -1.88 10.87 6.04
CA GLY A 163 -2.44 12.12 5.52
C GLY A 163 -1.49 13.31 5.63
N ARG A 164 -1.78 14.47 5.01
CA ARG A 164 -2.99 14.80 4.23
C ARG A 164 -3.06 14.16 2.83
N VAL A 165 -1.92 13.78 2.26
CA VAL A 165 -1.84 13.12 0.94
C VAL A 165 -1.04 11.84 1.09
N ALA A 166 -1.68 10.71 0.80
CA ALA A 166 -1.00 9.42 0.84
C ALA A 166 -0.03 9.26 -0.34
N ASN A 167 1.02 8.46 -0.11
CA ASN A 167 2.07 8.19 -1.06
C ASN A 167 2.81 9.46 -1.53
N ARG A 168 3.33 9.48 -2.76
CA ARG A 168 4.33 10.46 -3.21
C ARG A 168 3.72 11.64 -3.95
N ILE A 169 4.19 12.84 -3.63
CA ILE A 169 4.08 14.04 -4.46
C ILE A 169 5.44 14.27 -5.12
N LYS A 170 5.44 14.20 -6.46
CA LYS A 170 6.64 14.31 -7.27
C LYS A 170 7.35 15.63 -7.00
N ASP A 171 8.66 15.58 -6.76
CA ASP A 171 9.50 16.75 -6.51
C ASP A 171 9.02 17.65 -5.34
N GLY A 172 8.11 17.12 -4.50
CA GLY A 172 7.41 17.89 -3.47
C GLY A 172 6.58 19.05 -4.01
N LYS A 173 6.19 19.03 -5.29
CA LYS A 173 5.53 20.16 -5.96
C LYS A 173 4.20 19.76 -6.56
N PHE A 174 3.22 20.63 -6.40
CA PHE A 174 1.94 20.53 -7.10
C PHE A 174 1.35 21.92 -7.35
N THR A 175 0.42 22.02 -8.29
CA THR A 175 -0.32 23.27 -8.57
C THR A 175 -1.78 23.05 -8.21
N LEU A 176 -2.35 23.96 -7.43
CA LEU A 176 -3.77 23.95 -7.07
C LEU A 176 -4.33 25.35 -7.30
N ASN A 177 -5.41 25.46 -8.10
CA ASN A 177 -6.03 26.72 -8.47
C ASN A 177 -5.06 27.75 -9.07
N GLY A 178 -4.09 27.29 -9.87
CA GLY A 178 -3.07 28.14 -10.49
C GLY A 178 -1.94 28.58 -9.55
N VAL A 179 -1.99 28.22 -8.26
CA VAL A 179 -0.93 28.50 -7.28
C VAL A 179 -0.02 27.27 -7.15
N GLN A 180 1.29 27.49 -7.27
CA GLN A 180 2.28 26.43 -7.04
C GLN A 180 2.59 26.31 -5.54
N TYR A 181 2.56 25.08 -5.05
CA TYR A 181 2.93 24.73 -3.68
C TYR A 181 4.18 23.87 -3.68
N SER A 182 5.06 24.12 -2.72
CA SER A 182 6.25 23.31 -2.45
C SER A 182 6.14 22.71 -1.04
N LEU A 183 6.48 21.44 -0.91
CA LEU A 183 6.42 20.65 0.30
C LEU A 183 7.83 20.19 0.70
N GLY A 184 8.01 19.79 1.96
CA GLY A 184 9.27 19.21 2.43
C GLY A 184 9.59 17.89 1.74
N ILE A 185 10.84 17.70 1.33
CA ILE A 185 11.33 16.46 0.73
C ILE A 185 11.79 15.51 1.83
N ASN A 186 10.97 14.49 2.12
CA ASN A 186 11.27 13.46 3.12
C ASN A 186 11.56 12.08 2.52
N ASN A 187 11.33 11.91 1.21
CA ASN A 187 11.74 10.73 0.46
C ASN A 187 12.33 11.19 -0.88
N PRO A 188 13.59 11.65 -0.92
CA PRO A 188 14.17 12.28 -2.10
C PRO A 188 13.95 11.48 -3.39
N PRO A 189 13.53 12.12 -4.50
CA PRO A 189 13.31 13.57 -4.66
C PRO A 189 11.90 14.05 -4.23
N ASN A 190 11.09 13.22 -3.59
CA ASN A 190 9.66 13.43 -3.40
C ASN A 190 9.28 13.77 -1.96
N THR A 191 8.06 14.30 -1.79
CA THR A 191 7.34 14.23 -0.52
C THR A 191 6.56 12.92 -0.47
N LEU A 192 6.58 12.23 0.65
CA LEU A 192 5.91 10.96 0.90
C LEU A 192 5.00 11.09 2.12
N HIS A 193 3.78 10.54 2.03
CA HIS A 193 2.85 10.38 3.13
C HIS A 193 2.51 11.70 3.86
N GLY A 194 2.36 12.78 3.07
CA GLY A 194 1.77 14.03 3.54
C GLY A 194 2.63 14.88 4.47
N LYS A 195 3.90 14.51 4.71
CA LYS A 195 4.82 15.28 5.54
C LYS A 195 4.89 16.73 5.02
N THR A 196 4.42 17.67 5.84
CA THR A 196 4.47 19.11 5.59
C THR A 196 5.59 19.74 6.38
#